data_AF-A0AA51IHS6-F1
#
_entry.id   AF-A0AA51IHS6-F1
#
_cell.length_a   1.000
_cell.length_b   1.000
_cell.length_c   1.000
_cell.angle_alpha   90.00
_cell.angle_beta   90.00
_cell.angle_gamma   90.00
#
_symmetry.space_group_name_H-M   'P 1'
#
loop_
_entity.id
_entity.type
_entity.pdbx_description
1 polymer ?
#
loop_
_entity_poly.entity_id
_entity_poly.type
_entity_poly.pdbx_seq_one_letter_code
_entity_poly.pdbx_strand_id
1 'polypeptide(L)'
;MDHTENDCLLIAVLSHGEMGMLYAKDTHYKPDNLFYHFTADKCPTLAGKPKIFFIQACQGDKLDGGITLANRTETDGLSSASYRIPTHADFLVAYSTVPGYYSWRNTTRGSWFMQALC
;
A
#
# COMPACT_ATOMS: atom_id res chain seq x y z
N MET A 1 18.11 -6.74 7.73
CA MET A 1 17.22 -6.94 8.89
C MET A 1 16.76 -8.39 8.85
N ASP A 2 16.77 -9.08 9.98
CA ASP A 2 16.35 -10.49 10.07
C ASP A 2 14.89 -10.54 10.54
N HIS A 3 14.07 -11.34 9.85
CA HIS A 3 12.63 -11.50 10.10
C HIS A 3 12.25 -12.98 10.22
N THR A 4 13.20 -13.87 10.47
CA THR A 4 12.98 -15.33 10.50
C THR A 4 11.85 -15.71 11.47
N GLU A 5 11.80 -15.07 12.64
CA GLU A 5 10.81 -15.31 13.71
C GLU A 5 9.55 -14.42 13.61
N ASN A 6 9.34 -13.70 12.50
CA ASN A 6 8.14 -12.88 12.30
C ASN A 6 7.19 -13.54 11.30
N ASP A 7 5.88 -13.37 11.48
CA ASP A 7 4.89 -13.89 10.53
C ASP A 7 4.73 -13.01 9.29
N CYS A 8 4.83 -11.68 9.46
CA CYS A 8 4.65 -10.70 8.40
C CYS A 8 5.39 -9.39 8.68
N LEU A 9 5.36 -8.48 7.71
CA LEU A 9 5.77 -7.09 7.85
C LEU A 9 4.57 -6.18 7.57
N LEU A 10 4.36 -5.16 8.41
CA LEU A 10 3.38 -4.11 8.19
C LEU A 10 4.05 -2.74 8.31
N ILE A 11 3.87 -1.89 7.30
CA ILE A 11 4.37 -0.52 7.29
C ILE A 11 3.22 0.44 6.98
N ALA A 12 2.98 1.40 7.87
CA ALA A 12 2.00 2.47 7.67
C ALA A 12 2.71 3.80 7.43
N VAL A 13 2.43 4.45 6.31
CA VAL A 13 2.94 5.77 5.96
C VAL A 13 1.78 6.75 5.92
N LEU A 14 1.83 7.75 6.81
CA LEU A 14 0.85 8.82 6.88
C LEU A 14 1.56 10.15 6.63
N SER A 15 1.41 10.70 5.42
CA SER A 15 2.07 11.95 5.04
C SER A 15 1.28 12.74 4.01
N HIS A 16 1.82 13.88 3.61
CA HIS A 16 1.45 14.53 2.36
C HIS A 16 2.05 13.76 1.19
N GLY A 17 1.45 13.95 0.02
CA GLY A 17 1.93 13.37 -1.22
C GLY A 17 1.28 14.07 -2.40
N GLU A 18 1.88 13.88 -3.57
CA GLU A 18 1.39 14.45 -4.82
C GLU A 18 1.89 13.58 -5.99
N MET A 19 1.04 13.29 -6.96
CA MET A 19 1.39 12.64 -8.23
C MET A 19 2.36 11.44 -8.12
N GLY A 20 2.09 10.49 -7.22
CA GLY A 20 2.93 9.29 -7.05
C GLY A 20 4.15 9.51 -6.16
N MET A 21 4.27 10.64 -5.46
CA MET A 21 5.34 10.94 -4.51
C MET A 21 4.82 11.02 -3.07
N LEU A 22 5.64 10.58 -2.13
CA LEU A 22 5.44 10.73 -0.69
C LEU A 22 6.39 11.79 -0.16
N TYR A 23 5.92 12.63 0.76
CA TYR A 23 6.74 13.70 1.33
C TYR A 23 7.34 13.23 2.65
N ALA A 24 8.65 13.34 2.79
CA ALA A 24 9.33 13.35 4.08
C ALA A 24 9.49 14.79 4.57
N LYS A 25 10.11 14.97 5.73
CA LYS A 25 10.33 16.31 6.31
C LYS A 25 11.23 17.19 5.44
N ASP A 26 12.19 16.57 4.77
CA ASP A 26 13.28 17.19 4.03
C ASP A 26 13.07 17.15 2.52
N THR A 27 12.60 16.03 1.98
CA THR A 27 12.39 15.86 0.53
C THR A 27 11.24 14.89 0.22
N HIS A 28 10.87 14.78 -1.05
CA HIS A 28 9.90 13.81 -1.55
C HIS A 28 10.59 12.59 -2.16
N TYR A 29 9.91 11.44 -2.14
CA TYR A 29 10.43 10.19 -2.70
C TYR A 29 9.30 9.33 -3.28
N LYS A 30 9.65 8.42 -4.19
CA LYS A 30 8.70 7.47 -4.76
C LYS A 30 8.39 6.34 -3.77
N PRO A 31 7.12 5.92 -3.60
CA PRO A 31 6.76 4.75 -2.79
C PRO A 31 7.56 3.49 -3.13
N ASP A 32 7.94 3.31 -4.39
CA ASP A 32 8.75 2.15 -4.83
C ASP A 32 10.07 2.04 -4.06
N ASN A 33 10.67 3.17 -3.67
CA ASN A 33 11.90 3.17 -2.87
C ASN A 33 11.67 2.55 -1.48
N LEU A 34 10.45 2.64 -0.94
CA LEU A 34 10.08 2.00 0.32
C LEU A 34 9.98 0.48 0.14
N PHE A 35 9.29 0.03 -0.92
CA PHE A 35 9.03 -1.38 -1.18
C PHE A 35 10.30 -2.15 -1.57
N TYR A 36 11.19 -1.50 -2.32
CA TYR A 36 12.42 -2.07 -2.85
C TYR A 36 13.29 -2.74 -1.79
N HIS A 37 13.30 -2.23 -0.57
CA HIS A 37 14.11 -2.79 0.52
C HIS A 37 13.58 -4.13 1.07
N PHE A 38 12.34 -4.50 0.73
CA PHE A 38 11.65 -5.68 1.26
C PHE A 38 11.33 -6.74 0.19
N THR A 39 11.86 -6.57 -1.03
CA THR A 39 11.76 -7.63 -2.05
C THR A 39 12.53 -8.87 -1.60
N ALA A 40 12.14 -10.04 -2.10
CA ALA A 40 12.70 -11.32 -1.63
C ALA A 40 14.23 -11.42 -1.81
N ASP A 41 14.81 -10.73 -2.80
CA ASP A 41 16.26 -10.69 -3.02
C ASP A 41 16.99 -9.76 -2.04
N LYS A 42 16.32 -8.73 -1.51
CA LYS A 42 16.89 -7.79 -0.52
C LYS A 42 16.63 -8.23 0.91
N CYS A 43 15.51 -8.90 1.14
CA CYS A 43 15.11 -9.40 2.44
C CYS A 43 14.63 -10.86 2.35
N PRO A 44 15.55 -11.84 2.23
CA PRO A 44 15.20 -13.24 2.07
C PRO A 44 14.39 -13.82 3.23
N THR A 45 14.57 -13.29 4.44
CA THR A 45 13.86 -13.74 5.66
C THR A 45 12.38 -13.33 5.67
N LEU A 46 11.96 -12.44 4.77
CA LEU A 46 10.56 -12.12 4.48
C LEU A 46 10.04 -12.82 3.23
N ALA A 47 10.83 -13.61 2.50
CA ALA A 47 10.35 -14.32 1.31
C ALA A 47 9.22 -15.30 1.69
N GLY A 48 8.09 -15.27 0.97
CA GLY A 48 6.90 -16.06 1.29
C GLY A 48 6.07 -15.53 2.46
N LYS A 49 6.45 -14.42 3.08
CA LYS A 49 5.73 -13.77 4.19
C LYS A 49 4.97 -12.53 3.70
N PRO A 50 3.74 -12.26 4.17
CA PRO A 50 3.00 -11.07 3.78
C PRO A 50 3.76 -9.78 4.11
N LYS A 51 3.82 -8.86 3.15
CA LYS A 51 4.44 -7.53 3.26
C LYS A 51 3.38 -6.47 2.96
N ILE A 52 2.81 -5.91 4.03
CA ILE A 52 1.62 -5.07 3.99
C ILE A 52 2.01 -3.60 4.14
N PHE A 53 1.54 -2.76 3.23
CA PHE A 53 1.79 -1.33 3.23
C PHE A 53 0.47 -0.56 3.21
N PHE A 54 0.25 0.28 4.23
CA PHE A 54 -0.87 1.23 4.27
C PHE A 54 -0.33 2.62 3.98
N ILE A 55 -0.73 3.22 2.86
CA ILE A 55 -0.24 4.52 2.43
C ILE A 55 -1.39 5.53 2.42
N GLN A 56 -1.38 6.39 3.42
CA GLN A 56 -2.25 7.55 3.54
C GLN A 56 -1.48 8.78 3.04
N ALA A 57 -1.66 9.12 1.78
CA ALA A 57 -1.11 10.33 1.16
C ALA A 57 -2.00 10.77 0.00
N CYS A 58 -2.06 12.08 -0.28
CA CYS A 58 -2.71 12.57 -1.48
C CYS A 58 -1.94 12.11 -2.73
N GLN A 59 -2.65 11.90 -3.83
CA GLN A 59 -2.06 11.48 -5.11
C GLN A 59 -2.33 12.50 -6.23
N GLY A 60 -2.93 13.63 -5.89
CA GLY A 60 -3.29 14.74 -6.76
C GLY A 60 -4.40 15.58 -6.15
N ASP A 61 -4.90 16.54 -6.91
CA ASP A 61 -5.84 17.56 -6.42
C ASP A 61 -7.27 17.37 -6.91
N LYS A 62 -7.52 16.32 -7.72
CA LYS A 62 -8.89 16.05 -8.19
C LYS A 62 -9.73 15.52 -7.05
N LEU A 63 -10.93 16.05 -6.93
CA LEU A 63 -11.94 15.51 -6.02
C LEU A 63 -12.64 14.35 -6.73
N ASP A 64 -12.70 13.19 -6.08
CA ASP A 64 -13.50 12.08 -6.58
C ASP A 64 -14.97 12.35 -6.24
N GLY A 65 -15.81 12.48 -7.26
CA GLY A 65 -17.26 12.69 -7.08
C GLY A 65 -17.99 11.45 -6.59
N GLY A 66 -17.33 10.28 -6.59
CA GLY A 66 -17.94 8.99 -6.29
C GLY A 66 -18.93 8.54 -7.37
N ILE A 67 -19.22 7.25 -7.38
CA ILE A 67 -20.32 6.68 -8.17
C ILE A 67 -21.14 5.73 -7.29
N THR A 68 -22.46 5.67 -7.50
CA THR A 68 -23.33 4.70 -6.83
C THR A 68 -23.29 3.39 -7.62
N LEU A 69 -22.66 2.35 -7.07
CA LEU A 69 -22.63 1.02 -7.70
C LEU A 69 -23.68 0.09 -7.09
N ALA A 70 -24.51 -0.51 -7.97
CA ALA A 70 -25.35 -1.65 -7.67
C ALA A 70 -24.66 -2.94 -8.21
N ASN A 71 -24.41 -3.89 -7.30
CA ASN A 71 -23.84 -5.24 -7.46
C ASN A 71 -22.36 -5.36 -7.87
N ARG A 72 -21.68 -6.34 -7.26
CA ARG A 72 -20.31 -6.78 -7.57
C ARG A 72 -20.31 -8.29 -7.85
N THR A 73 -19.61 -8.72 -8.90
CA THR A 73 -19.39 -10.13 -9.25
C THR A 73 -18.05 -10.65 -8.71
N GLU A 74 -18.03 -11.92 -8.31
CA GLU A 74 -16.89 -12.68 -7.76
C GLU A 74 -16.01 -13.30 -8.87
N THR A 75 -14.83 -13.81 -8.53
CA THR A 75 -14.06 -14.72 -9.42
C THR A 75 -13.18 -15.69 -8.62
N ASP A 76 -13.30 -16.98 -8.91
CA ASP A 76 -12.49 -18.09 -8.37
C ASP A 76 -11.33 -18.48 -9.32
N GLY A 77 -10.26 -19.10 -8.78
CA GLY A 77 -9.19 -19.72 -9.57
C GLY A 77 -8.34 -20.77 -8.83
N LEU A 78 -8.19 -21.96 -9.44
CA LEU A 78 -7.59 -23.23 -8.94
C LEU A 78 -6.06 -23.39 -9.16
N SER A 79 -5.50 -24.48 -8.61
CA SER A 79 -4.12 -24.72 -8.13
C SER A 79 -3.07 -25.38 -9.07
N SER A 80 -1.79 -25.22 -8.68
CA SER A 80 -0.56 -26.00 -8.95
C SER A 80 0.22 -25.81 -10.27
N ALA A 81 1.30 -25.00 -10.20
CA ALA A 81 2.49 -25.07 -11.04
C ALA A 81 3.69 -24.62 -10.20
N SER A 82 4.92 -25.11 -10.46
CA SER A 82 6.11 -24.60 -9.77
C SER A 82 6.23 -23.09 -10.06
N TYR A 83 6.01 -22.26 -9.04
CA TYR A 83 5.86 -20.83 -9.23
C TYR A 83 7.18 -20.13 -8.90
N ARG A 84 7.75 -19.45 -9.89
CA ARG A 84 8.81 -18.48 -9.66
C ARG A 84 8.13 -17.26 -9.05
N ILE A 85 8.24 -17.13 -7.72
CA ILE A 85 7.72 -16.00 -6.96
C ILE A 85 8.26 -14.71 -7.61
N PRO A 86 7.41 -13.83 -8.16
CA PRO A 86 7.84 -12.53 -8.64
C PRO A 86 8.57 -11.76 -7.53
N THR A 87 9.52 -10.89 -7.87
CA THR A 87 10.28 -10.11 -6.88
C THR A 87 9.41 -9.29 -5.92
N HIS A 88 8.18 -8.97 -6.33
CA HIS A 88 7.17 -8.24 -5.57
C HIS A 88 6.01 -9.13 -5.10
N ALA A 89 6.18 -10.45 -5.06
CA ALA A 89 5.16 -11.32 -4.50
C ALA A 89 5.01 -11.11 -3.00
N ASP A 90 3.83 -11.47 -2.49
CA ASP A 90 3.44 -11.31 -1.08
C ASP A 90 3.31 -9.84 -0.64
N PHE A 91 3.37 -8.88 -1.57
CA PHE A 91 3.10 -7.46 -1.27
C PHE A 91 1.61 -7.16 -1.35
N LEU A 92 1.08 -6.55 -0.30
CA LEU A 92 -0.22 -5.90 -0.31
C LEU A 92 -0.01 -4.41 -0.07
N VAL A 93 -0.34 -3.57 -1.05
CA VAL A 93 -0.24 -2.11 -0.91
C VAL A 93 -1.63 -1.50 -1.02
N ALA A 94 -2.10 -0.91 0.07
CA ALA A 94 -3.38 -0.21 0.13
C ALA A 94 -3.15 1.30 0.25
N TYR A 95 -3.56 2.02 -0.79
CA TYR A 95 -3.53 3.48 -0.82
C TYR A 95 -4.88 4.06 -0.39
N SER A 96 -4.86 5.14 0.39
CA SER A 96 -6.07 5.88 0.77
C SER A 96 -6.79 6.55 -0.41
N THR A 97 -6.08 6.72 -1.54
CA THR A 97 -6.58 7.35 -2.76
C THR A 97 -5.99 6.70 -4.01
N VAL A 98 -6.77 6.76 -5.08
CA VAL A 98 -6.31 6.43 -6.43
C VAL A 98 -5.41 7.55 -7.01
N PRO A 99 -4.49 7.21 -7.93
CA PRO A 99 -3.64 8.20 -8.60
C PRO A 99 -4.43 9.38 -9.19
N GLY A 100 -3.99 10.60 -8.90
CA GLY A 100 -4.62 11.84 -9.38
C GLY A 100 -5.70 12.43 -8.47
N TYR A 101 -6.10 11.75 -7.39
CA TYR A 101 -7.17 12.19 -6.50
C TYR A 101 -6.69 12.59 -5.09
N TYR A 102 -7.44 13.50 -4.48
CA TYR A 102 -7.16 14.08 -3.17
C TYR A 102 -7.58 13.16 -2.02
N SER A 103 -6.75 13.05 -0.98
CA SER A 103 -7.03 12.19 0.17
C SER A 103 -7.67 12.97 1.31
N TRP A 104 -8.90 12.61 1.66
CA TRP A 104 -9.65 13.30 2.70
C TRP A 104 -9.13 12.95 4.10
N ARG A 105 -8.69 13.98 4.81
CA ARG A 105 -8.38 13.91 6.24
C ARG A 105 -9.18 14.94 7.01
N ASN A 106 -9.96 14.48 7.99
CA ASN A 106 -10.56 15.38 8.96
C ASN A 106 -9.48 15.79 9.98
N THR A 107 -9.34 17.09 10.23
CA THR A 107 -8.29 17.66 11.08
C THR A 107 -8.46 17.34 12.57
N THR A 108 -9.68 17.01 13.02
CA THR A 108 -9.96 16.67 14.43
C THR A 108 -10.24 15.19 14.64
N ARG A 109 -10.75 14.47 13.63
CA ARG A 109 -11.15 13.06 13.74
C ARG A 109 -10.19 12.07 13.07
N GLY A 110 -9.23 12.54 12.26
CA GLY A 110 -8.34 11.67 11.47
C GLY A 110 -8.86 11.41 10.04
N SER A 111 -8.16 10.59 9.27
CA SER A 111 -8.59 10.25 7.89
C SER A 111 -9.66 9.16 7.91
N TRP A 112 -10.60 9.24 6.96
CA TRP A 112 -11.66 8.23 6.83
C TRP A 112 -11.08 6.84 6.54
N PHE A 113 -10.02 6.78 5.74
CA PHE A 113 -9.31 5.54 5.45
C PHE A 113 -8.77 4.87 6.71
N MET A 114 -8.06 5.61 7.57
CA MET A 114 -7.51 5.03 8.80
C MET A 114 -8.61 4.71 9.81
N GLN A 115 -9.72 5.45 9.82
CA GLN A 115 -10.88 5.12 10.66
C GLN A 115 -11.57 3.82 10.23
N ALA A 116 -11.66 3.55 8.93
CA ALA A 116 -12.28 2.32 8.42
C ALA A 116 -11.36 1.10 8.54
N LEU A 117 -10.05 1.32 8.65
CA LEU A 117 -9.04 0.28 8.82
C LEU A 117 -8.96 -0.25 10.27
N CYS A 118 -9.31 0.58 11.26
CA CYS A 118 -9.32 0.25 12.69
C CYS A 118 -10.68 -0.30 13.15
#